data_AF-A0A3C0VWU5-F1
#
_entry.id   AF-A0A3C0VWU5-F1
#
_cell.length_a   1.000
_cell.length_b   1.000
_cell.length_c   1.000
_cell.angle_alpha   90.00
_cell.angle_beta   90.00
_cell.angle_gamma   90.00
#
_symmetry.space_group_name_H-M   'P 1'
#
loop_
_entity.id
_entity.type
_entity.pdbx_description
1 polymer ?
#
loop_
_entity_poly.entity_id
_entity_poly.type
_entity_poly.pdbx_seq_one_letter_code
_entity_poly.pdbx_strand_id
1 'polypeptide(L)'
;QWEVLYNGAGYPGASRFRNIINTVKAGLQPPTIDEQPKSLTVNVGETATFMVNPGSNAPFQFQWQFTKFNIPAETKPKLVLENVQMKDAGT
;
A
#
# COMPACT_ATOMS: atom_id res chain seq x y z
N GLN A 1 9.40 28.69 0.76
CA GLN A 1 9.25 29.05 2.18
C GLN A 1 8.15 30.08 2.25
N TRP A 2 7.01 29.77 2.89
CA TRP A 2 5.91 30.73 3.02
C TRP A 2 5.96 31.34 4.41
N GLU A 3 6.01 32.66 4.49
CA GLU A 3 6.02 33.43 5.74
C GLU A 3 4.65 34.10 5.90
N VAL A 4 4.03 33.99 7.07
CA VAL A 4 2.86 34.79 7.43
C VAL A 4 3.29 35.77 8.51
N LEU A 5 3.31 37.06 8.18
CA LEU A 5 3.48 38.15 9.13
C LEU A 5 2.09 38.62 9.55
N TYR A 6 1.74 38.48 10.84
CA TYR A 6 0.58 39.19 11.37
C TYR A 6 1.05 40.49 12.00
N ASN A 7 0.59 41.64 11.47
CA ASN A 7 0.82 42.93 12.10
C ASN A 7 -0.38 43.21 13.02
N GLY A 8 -0.32 42.68 14.24
CA GLY A 8 -1.26 43.06 15.29
C GLY A 8 -0.91 44.45 15.80
N ALA A 9 -1.88 45.37 15.79
CA ALA A 9 -1.68 46.74 16.23
C ALA A 9 -1.08 46.81 17.65
N GLY A 10 0.11 47.42 17.77
CA GLY A 10 0.50 48.12 18.99
C GLY A 10 1.67 47.60 19.83
N TYR A 11 2.37 46.51 19.49
CA TYR A 11 3.52 46.04 20.29
C TYR A 11 4.82 45.93 19.46
N PRO A 12 5.85 46.77 19.73
CA PRO A 12 7.15 46.64 19.08
C PRO A 12 7.89 45.44 19.67
N GLY A 13 7.94 44.34 18.91
CA GLY A 13 8.65 43.13 19.31
C GLY A 13 8.00 41.90 18.69
N ALA A 14 8.29 41.64 17.40
CA ALA A 14 7.86 40.42 16.74
C ALA A 14 8.59 39.21 17.37
N SER A 15 7.98 38.58 18.38
CA SER A 15 8.45 37.31 18.93
C SER A 15 8.25 36.22 17.89
N ARG A 16 9.37 35.74 17.35
CA ARG A 16 9.45 34.73 16.29
C ARG A 16 9.06 33.38 16.88
N PHE A 17 7.79 32.99 16.80
CA PHE A 17 7.40 31.59 17.07
C PHE A 17 7.84 30.74 15.89
N ARG A 18 9.06 30.19 15.98
CA ARG A 18 9.65 29.34 14.95
C ARG A 18 9.07 27.92 15.08
N ASN A 19 8.72 27.34 13.92
CA ASN A 19 8.31 25.95 13.65
C ASN A 19 6.80 25.69 13.65
N ILE A 20 6.14 25.99 12.52
CA ILE A 20 4.80 25.44 12.25
C ILE A 20 4.88 24.14 11.43
N ILE A 21 5.94 23.89 10.65
CA ILE A 21 6.20 22.57 10.02
C ILE A 21 7.71 22.37 9.84
N ASN A 22 8.32 21.47 10.62
CA ASN A 22 9.74 21.09 10.48
C ASN A 22 9.99 19.81 9.68
N THR A 23 8.93 19.11 9.30
CA THR A 23 9.07 17.83 8.60
C THR A 23 8.08 17.80 7.45
N VAL A 24 8.57 18.06 6.24
CA VAL A 24 8.01 17.39 5.07
C VAL A 24 8.50 15.95 5.21
N LYS A 25 7.61 14.96 5.37
CA LYS A 25 8.01 13.56 5.43
C LYS A 25 8.67 13.22 4.08
N ALA A 26 10.00 13.27 4.03
CA ALA A 26 10.74 12.73 2.91
C ALA A 26 10.44 11.22 2.86
N GLY A 27 10.04 10.70 1.70
CA GLY A 27 10.08 9.25 1.47
C GLY A 27 8.78 8.56 1.08
N LEU A 28 7.91 9.16 0.26
CA LEU A 28 7.06 8.35 -0.61
C LEU A 28 7.90 7.95 -1.82
N GLN A 29 8.65 6.85 -1.69
CA GLN A 29 9.18 6.17 -2.86
C GLN A 29 8.00 5.61 -3.68
N PRO A 30 8.10 5.55 -5.02
CA PRO A 30 7.10 4.85 -5.81
C PRO A 30 6.86 3.44 -5.26
N PRO A 31 5.62 2.93 -5.29
CA PRO A 31 5.34 1.55 -4.91
C PRO A 31 6.10 0.61 -5.85
N THR A 32 6.95 -0.25 -5.29
CA THR A 32 7.65 -1.32 -6.00
C THR A 32 7.19 -2.68 -5.47
N ILE A 33 7.22 -3.70 -6.33
CA ILE A 33 6.97 -5.09 -5.95
C ILE A 33 8.28 -5.84 -6.14
N ASP A 34 8.84 -6.38 -5.06
CA ASP A 34 10.08 -7.14 -5.09
C ASP A 34 9.83 -8.56 -5.60
N GLU A 35 8.71 -9.17 -5.18
CA GLU A 35 8.33 -10.51 -5.60
C GLU A 35 6.88 -10.56 -6.06
N GLN A 36 6.70 -11.02 -7.30
CA GLN A 36 5.38 -11.29 -7.88
C GLN A 36 4.95 -12.74 -7.62
N PRO A 37 3.63 -12.97 -7.52
CA PRO A 37 3.10 -14.32 -7.35
C PRO A 37 3.41 -15.14 -8.60
N LYS A 38 3.94 -16.35 -8.38
CA LYS A 38 4.32 -17.28 -9.46
C LYS A 38 3.12 -18.16 -9.82
N SER A 39 3.08 -18.61 -11.07
CA SER A 39 2.16 -19.66 -11.48
C SER A 39 2.41 -20.93 -10.66
N LEU A 40 1.33 -21.61 -10.28
CA LEU A 40 1.37 -22.80 -9.45
C LEU A 40 0.53 -23.91 -10.08
N THR A 41 1.00 -25.15 -9.98
CA THR A 41 0.23 -26.35 -10.33
C THR A 41 0.09 -27.18 -9.07
N VAL A 42 -1.14 -27.42 -8.63
CA VAL A 42 -1.50 -28.24 -7.46
C VAL A 42 -2.50 -29.30 -7.86
N ASN A 43 -2.56 -30.40 -7.11
CA ASN A 43 -3.59 -31.42 -7.29
C ASN A 43 -4.93 -30.96 -6.70
N VAL A 44 -6.02 -31.57 -7.17
CA VAL A 44 -7.35 -31.32 -6.61
C VAL A 44 -7.37 -31.69 -5.13
N GLY A 45 -7.94 -30.81 -4.30
CA GLY A 45 -8.01 -30.94 -2.85
C GLY A 45 -6.79 -30.39 -2.10
N GLU A 46 -5.70 -30.05 -2.78
CA GLU A 46 -4.54 -29.41 -2.17
C GLU A 46 -4.79 -27.91 -1.91
N THR A 47 -3.83 -27.27 -1.25
CA THR A 47 -3.85 -25.83 -0.97
C THR A 47 -2.93 -25.10 -1.94
N ALA A 48 -3.47 -24.09 -2.65
CA ALA A 48 -2.68 -23.14 -3.43
C ALA A 48 -2.44 -21.87 -2.62
N THR A 49 -1.19 -21.37 -2.62
CA THR A 49 -0.83 -20.12 -1.95
C THR A 49 -0.15 -19.18 -2.93
N PHE A 50 -0.68 -17.96 -3.03
CA PHE A 50 -0.08 -16.87 -3.80
C PHE A 50 0.37 -15.76 -2.86
N MET A 51 1.52 -15.15 -3.16
CA MET A 51 2.12 -14.11 -2.34
C MET A 51 2.69 -12.99 -3.20
N VAL A 52 2.48 -11.76 -2.76
CA VAL A 52 3.11 -10.54 -3.28
C VAL A 52 4.01 -9.99 -2.18
N ASN A 53 5.27 -9.69 -2.49
CA ASN A 53 6.16 -9.00 -1.55
C ASN A 53 6.36 -7.54 -1.99
N PRO A 54 5.84 -6.55 -1.26
CA PRO A 54 6.04 -5.14 -1.56
C PRO A 54 7.48 -4.72 -1.22
N GLY A 55 8.15 -4.04 -2.15
CA GLY A 55 9.54 -3.63 -1.99
C GLY A 55 9.76 -2.25 -1.38
N SER A 56 8.68 -1.48 -1.18
CA SER A 56 8.75 -0.18 -0.55
C SER A 56 7.75 -0.04 0.60
N ASN A 57 7.99 0.93 1.48
CA ASN A 57 7.06 1.28 2.56
C ASN A 57 5.95 2.24 2.10
N ALA A 58 5.70 2.31 0.78
CA ALA A 58 4.55 3.04 0.26
C ALA A 58 3.25 2.39 0.75
N PRO A 59 2.14 3.15 0.89
CA PRO A 59 0.85 2.55 1.17
C PRO A 59 0.39 1.70 -0.03
N PHE A 60 0.22 0.39 0.16
CA PHE A 60 -0.33 -0.53 -0.83
C PHE A 60 -1.79 -0.85 -0.53
N GLN A 61 -2.58 -0.97 -1.59
CA GLN A 61 -3.88 -1.63 -1.55
C GLN A 61 -3.80 -2.85 -2.47
N PHE A 62 -4.22 -4.01 -1.98
CA PHE A 62 -4.27 -5.25 -2.76
C PHE A 62 -5.72 -5.61 -3.05
N GLN A 63 -5.92 -6.23 -4.20
CA GLN A 63 -7.18 -6.87 -4.57
C GLN A 63 -6.84 -8.06 -5.44
N TRP A 64 -7.11 -9.27 -4.95
CA TRP A 64 -6.97 -10.46 -5.76
C TRP A 64 -8.09 -10.53 -6.79
N GLN A 65 -7.74 -10.93 -8.01
CA GLN A 65 -8.68 -11.15 -9.10
C GLN A 65 -8.52 -12.56 -9.63
N PHE A 66 -9.64 -13.17 -10.03
CA PHE A 66 -9.67 -14.40 -10.78
C PHE A 66 -10.48 -14.17 -12.05
N THR A 67 -9.92 -14.42 -13.23
CA THR A 67 -10.60 -14.23 -14.52
C THR A 67 -11.17 -12.81 -14.71
N LYS A 68 -10.45 -11.79 -14.21
CA LYS A 68 -10.84 -10.36 -14.20
C LYS A 68 -11.95 -9.97 -13.22
N PHE A 69 -12.41 -10.88 -12.37
CA PHE A 69 -13.36 -10.58 -11.30
C PHE A 69 -12.64 -10.49 -9.96
N ASN A 70 -12.99 -9.47 -9.16
CA ASN A 70 -12.46 -9.32 -7.81
C ASN A 70 -12.93 -10.49 -6.93
N ILE A 71 -12.00 -11.11 -6.22
CA ILE A 71 -12.33 -12.03 -5.12
C ILE A 71 -12.70 -11.16 -3.91
N PRO A 72 -13.95 -11.22 -3.42
CA PRO A 72 -14.40 -10.34 -2.33
C PRO A 72 -13.55 -10.52 -1.06
N ALA A 73 -13.25 -9.41 -0.38
CA ALA A 73 -12.50 -9.36 0.88
C ALA A 73 -11.03 -9.86 0.83
N GLU A 74 -10.52 -10.29 -0.33
CA GLU A 74 -9.12 -10.68 -0.50
C GLU A 74 -8.23 -9.47 -0.80
N THR A 75 -7.88 -8.74 0.26
CA THR A 75 -7.08 -7.49 0.22
C THR A 75 -5.71 -7.61 0.87
N LYS A 76 -5.31 -8.83 1.22
CA LYS A 76 -3.99 -9.12 1.82
C LYS A 76 -2.97 -9.44 0.73
N PRO A 77 -1.67 -9.23 0.99
CA PRO A 77 -0.60 -9.62 0.06
C PRO A 77 -0.46 -11.15 -0.12
N LYS A 78 -1.17 -11.94 0.69
CA LYS A 78 -1.21 -13.41 0.60
C LYS A 78 -2.65 -13.87 0.35
N LEU A 79 -2.85 -14.66 -0.69
CA LEU A 79 -4.09 -15.39 -0.98
C LEU A 79 -3.85 -16.88 -0.74
N VAL A 80 -4.79 -17.53 -0.05
CA VAL A 80 -4.77 -18.96 0.19
C VAL A 80 -6.08 -19.55 -0.32
N LEU A 81 -5.97 -20.49 -1.26
CA LEU A 81 -7.10 -21.28 -1.76
C LEU A 81 -6.95 -22.68 -1.19
N GLU A 82 -7.83 -23.04 -0.27
CA GLU A 82 -7.88 -24.39 0.30
C GLU A 82 -8.80 -25.28 -0.54
N ASN A 83 -8.52 -26.59 -0.53
CA ASN A 83 -9.34 -27.59 -1.22
C ASN A 83 -9.59 -27.23 -2.70
N VAL A 84 -8.53 -26.88 -3.42
CA VAL A 84 -8.59 -26.39 -4.81
C VAL A 84 -9.32 -27.39 -5.70
N GLN A 85 -10.24 -26.90 -6.54
CA GLN A 85 -11.03 -27.67 -7.48
C GLN A 85 -10.69 -27.28 -8.92
N MET A 86 -11.12 -28.09 -9.90
CA MET A 86 -10.88 -27.79 -11.32
C MET A 86 -11.44 -26.43 -11.76
N LYS A 87 -12.52 -25.96 -11.11
CA LYS A 87 -13.13 -24.63 -11.37
C LYS A 87 -12.25 -23.45 -10.95
N ASP A 88 -11.25 -23.69 -10.10
CA ASP A 88 -10.35 -22.67 -9.58
C ASP A 88 -9.10 -22.52 -10.47
N ALA A 89 -8.96 -23.37 -11.49
CA ALA A 89 -7.92 -23.23 -12.51
C ALA A 89 -8.22 -22.03 -13.43
N GLY A 90 -7.25 -21.13 -13.60
CA GLY A 90 -7.42 -19.95 -14.45
C GLY A 90 -6.29 -18.93 -14.31
N THR A 91 -6.52 -17.74 -14.88
CA THR A 91 -5.62 -16.59 -14.86
C THR A 91 -6.30 -15.36 -14.29
#